data_AF-A0A0J6W4S0-F1
#
_entry.id   AF-A0A0J6W4S0-F1
#
_cell.length_a   1.000
_cell.length_b   1.000
_cell.length_c   1.000
_cell.angle_alpha   90.00
_cell.angle_beta   90.00
_cell.angle_gamma   90.00
#
_symmetry.space_group_name_H-M   'P 1'
#
loop_
_entity.id
_entity.type
_entity.pdbx_description
1 polymer ?
#
loop_
_entity_poly.entity_id
_entity_poly.type
_entity_poly.pdbx_seq_one_letter_code
_entity_poly.pdbx_strand_id
1 'polypeptide(L)' 'MKTHLSCPCGEAIQGKDEDDLVEKAKEHLSEVHPGRDYDRDAILFMAY' A
#
# COMPACT_ATOMS: atom_id res chain seq x y z
N MET A 1 -1.43 11.47 -9.43
CA MET A 1 -0.69 10.19 -9.35
C MET A 1 -0.30 10.02 -7.92
N LYS A 2 -0.82 8.98 -7.27
CA LYS A 2 -0.60 8.75 -5.83
C LYS A 2 0.65 7.89 -5.66
N THR A 3 1.59 8.36 -4.83
CA THR A 3 2.89 7.69 -4.65
C THR A 3 3.22 7.45 -3.18
N HIS A 4 2.37 7.91 -2.27
CA HIS A 4 2.55 7.74 -0.84
C HIS A 4 1.32 7.10 -0.23
N LEU A 5 1.53 6.12 0.65
CA LEU A 5 0.49 5.50 1.46
C LEU A 5 0.90 5.56 2.92
N SER A 6 0.01 6.09 3.76
CA SER A 6 0.11 5.91 5.22
C SER A 6 -0.73 4.72 5.62
N CYS A 7 -0.08 3.60 5.92
CA CYS A 7 -0.76 2.40 6.39
C CYS A 7 -1.34 2.66 7.81
N PRO A 8 -2.57 2.22 8.12
CA PRO A 8 -3.16 2.38 9.46
C PRO A 8 -2.35 1.75 10.60
N CYS A 9 -1.39 0.86 10.32
CA CYS A 9 -0.49 0.30 11.31
C CYS A 9 0.63 1.27 11.75
N GLY A 10 0.78 2.40 11.05
CA GLY A 10 1.79 3.43 11.32
C GLY A 10 2.94 3.47 10.31
N GLU A 11 3.04 2.49 9.40
CA GLU A 11 4.08 2.45 8.38
C GLU A 11 3.75 3.38 7.19
N ALA A 12 4.77 4.07 6.68
CA ALA A 12 4.67 4.87 5.47
C ALA A 12 5.32 4.12 4.30
N ILE A 13 4.59 3.99 3.20
CA ILE A 13 5.04 3.28 2.00
C ILE A 13 5.13 4.29 0.86
N GLN A 14 6.25 4.26 0.12
CA GLN A 14 6.50 5.16 -1.00
C GLN A 14 6.81 4.38 -2.27
N GLY A 15 6.03 4.66 -3.31
CA GLY A 15 6.19 4.14 -4.67
C GLY A 15 6.78 5.18 -5.62
N LYS A 16 7.35 4.73 -6.74
CA LYS A 16 7.76 5.59 -7.86
C LYS A 16 6.55 6.08 -8.67
N ASP A 17 5.53 5.24 -8.73
CA ASP A 17 4.24 5.46 -9.37
C ASP A 17 3.17 4.65 -8.62
N GLU A 18 1.94 4.63 -9.13
CA GLU A 18 0.83 3.92 -8.50
C GLU A 18 1.02 2.40 -8.50
N ASP A 19 1.67 1.84 -9.51
CA ASP A 19 1.86 0.38 -9.61
C ASP A 19 2.98 -0.06 -8.65
N ASP A 20 4.10 0.66 -8.59
CA ASP A 20 5.16 0.43 -7.60
C ASP A 20 4.66 0.62 -6.16
N LEU A 21 3.77 1.59 -5.92
CA LEU A 21 3.14 1.78 -4.62
C LEU A 21 2.26 0.58 -4.23
N VAL A 22 1.45 0.08 -5.17
CA VAL A 22 0.53 -1.03 -4.94
C VAL A 22 1.28 -2.33 -4.68
N GLU A 23 2.33 -2.62 -5.45
CA GLU A 23 3.16 -3.81 -5.23
C GLU A 23 3.82 -3.78 -3.86
N LYS A 24 4.43 -2.65 -3.47
CA LYS A 24 5.03 -2.49 -2.13
C LYS A 24 4.01 -2.59 -0.99
N ALA A 25 2.82 -2.02 -1.17
CA ALA A 25 1.76 -2.13 -0.18
C ALA A 25 1.30 -3.59 0.01
N LYS A 26 1.18 -4.35 -1.08
CA LYS A 26 0.85 -5.78 -1.02
C LYS A 26 1.94 -6.62 -0.37
N GLU A 27 3.20 -6.34 -0.67
CA GLU A 27 4.35 -6.97 -0.02
C GLU A 27 4.27 -6.76 1.50
N HIS A 28 4.17 -5.50 1.94
CA HIS A 28 3.99 -5.14 3.35
C HIS A 28 2.79 -5.87 3.99
N LEU A 29 1.63 -5.91 3.33
CA LEU A 29 0.44 -6.61 3.84
C LEU A 29 0.72 -8.11 4.05
N SER A 30 1.38 -8.76 3.09
CA SER A 30 1.69 -10.19 3.17
C SER A 30 2.68 -10.54 4.29
N GLU A 31 3.65 -9.65 4.55
CA GLU A 31 4.68 -9.87 5.57
C GLU A 31 4.22 -9.50 6.99
N VAL A 32 3.55 -8.35 7.13
CA VAL A 32 3.20 -7.75 8.43
C VAL A 32 1.78 -8.10 8.87
N HIS A 33 0.89 -8.42 7.94
CA HIS A 33 -0.53 -8.61 8.18
C HIS A 33 -1.08 -9.91 7.55
N PRO A 34 -0.66 -11.09 8.03
CA PRO A 34 -1.13 -12.37 7.48
C PRO A 34 -2.67 -12.45 7.53
N GLY A 35 -3.28 -12.73 6.38
CA GLY A 35 -4.74 -12.81 6.21
C GLY A 35 -5.44 -11.49 5.89
N ARG A 36 -4.69 -10.39 5.74
CA ARG A 36 -5.20 -9.12 5.19
C ARG A 36 -4.83 -9.01 3.73
N ASP A 37 -5.82 -8.73 2.89
CA ASP A 37 -5.63 -8.46 1.47
C ASP A 37 -6.39 -7.19 1.10
N TYR A 38 -5.70 -6.28 0.42
CA TYR A 38 -6.30 -5.08 -0.14
C TYR A 38 -6.05 -5.10 -1.64
N ASP A 39 -7.12 -4.88 -2.40
CA ASP A 39 -7.00 -4.68 -3.83
C ASP A 39 -6.35 -3.33 -4.15
N ARG A 40 -6.02 -3.17 -5.44
CA ARG A 40 -5.38 -1.95 -5.97
C ARG A 40 -6.19 -0.71 -5.63
N ASP A 41 -7.51 -0.78 -5.74
CA ASP A 41 -8.37 0.38 -5.59
C ASP A 41 -8.47 0.81 -4.12
N ALA A 42 -8.52 -0.12 -3.18
CA ALA A 42 -8.46 0.16 -1.75
C ALA A 42 -7.11 0.79 -1.36
N ILE A 43 -6.01 0.25 -1.88
CA ILE A 43 -4.66 0.81 -1.65
C ILE A 43 -4.59 2.25 -2.17
N LEU A 44 -5.03 2.48 -3.41
CA LEU A 44 -5.00 3.81 -4.01
C LEU A 44 -6.02 4.76 -3.40
N PHE A 45 -7.12 4.27 -2.82
CA PHE A 45 -8.07 5.11 -2.10
C PHE A 45 -7.41 5.75 -0.86
N MET A 46 -6.60 4.99 -0.14
CA MET A 46 -5.87 5.44 1.05
C MET A 46 -4.61 6.26 0.75
N ALA A 47 -4.07 6.13 -0.46
CA ALA A 47 -2.87 6.84 -0.88
C ALA A 47 -3.14 8.32 -1.22
N TYR A 48 -2.06 9.13 -1.25
CA TYR A 48 -2.08 10.54 -1.65
C TYR A 48 -0.88 10.92 -2.52
#